data_AF-A0AA96S518-F1
#
_entry.id   AF-A0AA96S518-F1
#
_cell.length_a   1.000
_cell.length_b   1.000
_cell.length_c   1.000
_cell.angle_alpha   90.00
_cell.angle_beta   90.00
_cell.angle_gamma   90.00
#
_symmetry.space_group_name_H-M   'P 1'
#
loop_
_entity.id
_entity.type
_entity.pdbx_description
1 polymer ?
#
loop_
_entity_poly.entity_id
_entity_poly.type
_entity_poly.pdbx_seq_one_letter_code
_entity_poly.pdbx_strand_id
1 'polypeptide(L)'
;MRAQVRGLDQASRNSQDAISLIQTAEGALNETHAMLQRMRELAVQSSSDTYTDEDRTQLKTELNDISSQTEFNKMKLLNGDFRNSVDLDDSVSTALAVDGVVSITGSGAAGTYTITDGGTNFVIADADGNEVIIAGGTNG
;
A
#
# COMPACT_ATOMS: atom_id res chain seq x y z
N MET A 1 -45.92 -2.68 -17.58
CA MET A 1 -45.78 -1.42 -16.82
C MET A 1 -45.53 -1.60 -15.31
N ARG A 2 -46.07 -2.62 -14.62
CA ARG A 2 -45.77 -2.85 -13.17
C ARG A 2 -44.31 -3.24 -12.85
N ALA A 3 -43.59 -3.86 -13.79
CA ALA A 3 -42.17 -4.20 -13.59
C ALA A 3 -41.27 -2.95 -13.66
N GLN A 4 -41.60 -2.00 -14.53
CA GLN A 4 -40.85 -0.76 -14.73
C GLN A 4 -41.07 0.20 -13.55
N VAL A 5 -42.29 0.27 -13.02
CA VAL A 5 -42.60 1.03 -11.79
C VAL A 5 -41.83 0.45 -10.59
N ARG A 6 -41.80 -0.88 -10.41
CA ARG A 6 -41.00 -1.52 -9.35
C ARG A 6 -39.49 -1.32 -9.54
N GLY A 7 -39.01 -1.31 -10.78
CA GLY A 7 -37.63 -0.96 -11.10
C GLY A 7 -37.28 0.48 -10.74
N LEU A 8 -38.19 1.43 -11.04
CA LEU A 8 -38.04 2.84 -10.68
C LEU A 8 -38.11 3.05 -9.15
N ASP A 9 -38.97 2.33 -8.44
CA ASP A 9 -39.06 2.40 -6.97
C ASP A 9 -37.80 1.84 -6.28
N GLN A 10 -37.19 0.81 -6.87
CA GLN A 10 -35.92 0.27 -6.39
C GLN A 10 -34.76 1.21 -6.71
N ALA A 11 -34.73 1.79 -7.92
CA ALA A 11 -33.73 2.78 -8.30
C ALA A 11 -33.81 4.04 -7.42
N SER A 12 -35.02 4.51 -7.09
CA SER A 12 -35.24 5.64 -6.18
C SER A 12 -34.71 5.36 -4.78
N ARG A 13 -34.94 4.15 -4.25
CA ARG A 13 -34.35 3.71 -2.96
C ARG A 13 -32.84 3.60 -3.04
N ASN A 14 -32.29 2.97 -4.08
CA ASN A 14 -30.84 2.88 -4.26
C ASN A 14 -30.18 4.26 -4.37
N SER A 15 -30.85 5.25 -5.00
CA SER A 15 -30.36 6.63 -5.06
C SER A 15 -30.42 7.33 -3.70
N GLN A 16 -31.45 7.08 -2.87
CA GLN A 16 -31.53 7.61 -1.51
C GLN A 16 -30.48 6.99 -0.59
N ASP A 17 -30.24 5.69 -0.72
CA ASP A 17 -29.17 4.98 -0.02
C ASP A 17 -27.81 5.50 -0.47
N ALA A 18 -27.61 5.72 -1.79
CA ALA A 18 -26.39 6.32 -2.32
C ALA A 18 -26.16 7.74 -1.80
N ILE A 19 -27.21 8.57 -1.69
CA ILE A 19 -27.12 9.91 -1.10
C ILE A 19 -26.72 9.82 0.38
N SER A 20 -27.32 8.91 1.14
CA SER A 20 -26.99 8.70 2.56
C SER A 20 -25.54 8.23 2.74
N LEU A 21 -25.07 7.39 1.82
CA LEU A 21 -23.69 6.93 1.75
C LEU A 21 -22.74 8.06 1.40
N ILE A 22 -23.08 8.90 0.42
CA ILE A 22 -22.28 10.07 0.03
C ILE A 22 -22.22 11.09 1.18
N GLN A 23 -23.31 11.32 1.90
CA GLN A 23 -23.32 12.25 3.03
C GLN A 23 -22.46 11.75 4.20
N THR A 24 -22.51 10.44 4.47
CA THR A 24 -21.59 9.80 5.42
C THR A 24 -20.15 9.88 4.94
N ALA A 25 -19.92 9.69 3.64
CA ALA A 25 -18.61 9.83 3.01
C ALA A 25 -18.12 11.28 3.03
N GLU A 26 -18.98 12.29 2.89
CA GLU A 26 -18.62 13.72 2.95
C GLU A 26 -18.28 14.15 4.38
N GLY A 27 -19.00 13.63 5.38
CA GLY A 27 -18.64 13.79 6.78
C GLY A 27 -17.26 13.17 7.09
N ALA A 28 -17.06 11.92 6.66
CA ALA A 28 -15.78 11.24 6.79
C ALA A 28 -14.66 11.95 6.02
N LEU A 29 -14.92 12.46 4.80
CA LEU A 29 -13.93 13.18 4.00
C LEU A 29 -13.52 14.50 4.64
N ASN A 30 -14.46 15.26 5.21
CA ASN A 30 -14.14 16.46 5.98
C ASN A 30 -13.25 16.14 7.20
N GLU A 31 -13.52 15.03 7.88
CA GLU A 31 -12.68 14.54 8.98
C GLU A 31 -11.29 14.12 8.47
N THR A 32 -11.18 13.37 7.37
CA THR A 32 -9.88 13.04 6.76
C THR A 32 -9.12 14.29 6.31
N HIS A 33 -9.80 15.33 5.82
CA HIS A 33 -9.16 16.57 5.42
C HIS A 33 -8.58 17.32 6.63
N ALA A 34 -9.31 17.37 7.75
CA ALA A 34 -8.81 17.93 9.00
C ALA A 34 -7.61 17.12 9.53
N MET A 35 -7.65 15.79 9.42
CA MET A 35 -6.54 14.92 9.80
C MET A 35 -5.31 15.08 8.89
N LEU A 36 -5.49 15.26 7.58
CA LEU A 36 -4.41 15.53 6.63
C LEU A 36 -3.76 16.90 6.87
N GLN A 37 -4.55 17.91 7.24
CA GLN A 37 -4.03 19.21 7.63
C GLN A 37 -3.19 19.10 8.92
N ARG A 38 -3.67 18.35 9.92
CA ARG A 38 -2.92 18.07 11.15
C ARG A 38 -1.65 17.26 10.88
N MET A 39 -1.69 16.24 10.01
CA MET A 39 -0.50 15.49 9.59
C MET A 39 0.54 16.38 8.90
N ARG A 40 0.10 17.34 8.06
CA ARG A 40 1.00 18.30 7.44
C ARG A 40 1.67 19.19 8.48
N GLU A 41 0.92 19.68 9.47
CA GLU A 41 1.48 20.46 10.58
C GLU A 41 2.50 19.64 11.38
N LEU A 42 2.19 18.38 11.72
CA LEU A 42 3.12 17.49 12.44
C LEU A 42 4.35 17.12 11.60
N ALA A 43 4.21 16.98 10.27
CA ALA A 43 5.33 16.75 9.35
C ALA A 43 6.26 17.97 9.27
N VAL A 44 5.71 19.18 9.25
CA VAL A 44 6.50 20.42 9.27
C VAL A 44 7.16 20.62 10.64
N GLN A 45 6.44 20.33 11.72
CA GLN A 45 6.98 20.37 13.08
C GLN A 45 8.13 19.36 13.24
N SER A 46 7.95 18.11 12.82
CA SER A 46 9.01 17.09 12.89
C SER A 46 10.21 17.39 11.97
N SER A 47 10.00 18.12 10.87
CA SER A 47 11.07 18.61 9.99
C SER A 47 11.80 19.84 10.56
N SER A 48 11.28 20.48 11.61
CA SER A 48 11.98 21.57 12.30
C SER A 48 13.01 20.99 13.25
N ASP A 49 14.28 21.32 13.02
CA ASP A 49 15.43 20.73 13.73
C ASP A 49 15.58 21.17 15.19
N THR A 50 14.61 21.93 15.71
CA THR A 50 14.62 22.54 17.05
C THR A 50 13.94 21.67 18.12
N TYR A 51 13.30 20.56 17.72
CA TYR A 51 12.61 19.65 18.63
C TYR A 51 13.53 18.58 19.19
N THR A 52 13.39 18.30 20.49
CA THR A 52 14.15 17.26 21.20
C THR A 52 13.76 15.87 20.69
N ASP A 53 14.63 14.87 20.90
CA ASP A 53 14.33 13.47 20.51
C ASP A 53 13.06 12.92 21.17
N GLU A 54 12.71 13.44 22.35
CA GLU A 54 11.51 13.08 23.10
C GLU A 54 10.24 13.65 22.43
N ASP A 55 10.29 14.91 21.94
CA ASP A 55 9.22 15.53 21.16
C ASP A 55 9.02 14.81 19.82
N ARG A 56 10.11 14.43 19.12
CA ARG A 56 10.04 13.67 17.86
C ARG A 56 9.39 12.29 18.08
N THR A 57 9.59 11.69 19.24
CA THR A 57 8.96 10.41 19.61
C THR A 57 7.46 10.57 19.85
N GLN A 58 7.03 11.63 20.56
CA GLN A 58 5.60 11.93 20.72
C GLN A 58 4.92 12.25 19.39
N LEU A 59 5.56 13.04 18.52
CA LEU A 59 5.04 13.37 17.19
C LEU A 59 4.88 12.12 16.31
N LYS A 60 5.80 11.15 16.40
CA LYS A 60 5.67 9.85 15.71
C LYS A 60 4.48 9.05 16.22
N THR A 61 4.26 9.00 17.53
CA THR A 61 3.11 8.32 18.11
C THR A 61 1.80 8.95 17.65
N GLU A 62 1.68 10.27 17.72
CA GLU A 62 0.50 11.01 17.26
C GLU A 62 0.25 10.79 15.76
N LEU A 63 1.30 10.77 14.93
CA LEU A 63 1.19 10.51 13.50
C LEU A 63 0.74 9.07 13.19
N ASN A 64 1.20 8.09 13.97
CA ASN A 64 0.74 6.70 13.88
C ASN A 64 -0.72 6.56 14.29
N ASP A 65 -1.17 7.29 15.33
CA ASP A 65 -2.55 7.29 15.76
C ASP A 65 -3.47 7.88 14.69
N ILE A 66 -3.09 9.01 14.07
CA ILE A 66 -3.84 9.60 12.94
C ILE A 66 -3.87 8.65 11.74
N SER A 67 -2.74 8.00 11.42
CA SER A 67 -2.65 6.99 10.36
C SER A 67 -3.62 5.82 10.60
N SER A 68 -3.70 5.33 11.84
CA SER A 68 -4.60 4.23 12.22
C SER A 68 -6.08 4.61 12.23
N GLN A 69 -6.41 5.87 12.51
CA GLN A 69 -7.78 6.37 12.57
C GLN A 69 -8.33 6.77 11.18
N THR A 70 -7.46 6.99 10.20
CA THR A 70 -7.87 7.37 8.85
C THR A 70 -8.35 6.15 8.05
N GLU A 71 -9.66 5.96 8.01
CA GLU A 71 -10.34 4.84 7.36
C GLU A 71 -11.41 5.34 6.38
N PHE A 72 -11.44 4.79 5.17
CA PHE A 72 -12.52 4.96 4.21
C PHE A 72 -13.15 3.61 3.92
N ASN A 73 -14.44 3.46 4.23
CA ASN A 73 -15.19 2.22 3.99
C ASN A 73 -14.46 0.96 4.49
N LYS A 74 -13.99 0.97 5.75
CA LYS A 74 -13.22 -0.13 6.36
C LYS A 74 -11.83 -0.38 5.80
N MET A 75 -11.37 0.46 4.88
CA MET A 75 -10.01 0.42 4.35
C MET A 75 -9.19 1.52 5.00
N LYS A 76 -8.14 1.13 5.70
CA LYS A 76 -7.15 2.07 6.21
C LYS A 76 -6.39 2.66 5.03
N LEU A 77 -6.35 3.98 4.95
CA LEU A 77 -5.76 4.67 3.79
C LEU A 77 -4.27 4.96 3.98
N LEU A 78 -3.79 5.00 5.22
CA LEU A 78 -2.47 5.56 5.56
C LEU A 78 -1.59 4.60 6.37
N ASN A 79 -2.09 3.42 6.71
CA ASN A 79 -1.33 2.41 7.47
C ASN A 79 -0.32 1.62 6.60
N GLY A 80 -0.21 1.94 5.31
CA GLY A 80 0.68 1.25 4.37
C GLY A 80 0.03 0.05 3.66
N ASP A 81 -1.17 -0.37 4.04
CA ASP A 81 -1.91 -1.45 3.34
C ASP A 81 -2.46 -0.98 1.99
N PHE A 82 -2.61 0.33 1.80
CA PHE A 82 -2.92 0.94 0.50
C PHE A 82 -1.68 1.03 -0.41
N ARG A 83 -0.78 0.05 -0.30
CA ARG A 83 0.31 -0.18 -1.23
C ARG A 83 -0.03 -1.42 -2.03
N ASN A 84 0.37 -1.44 -3.29
CA ASN A 84 0.56 -2.71 -4.00
C ASN A 84 1.67 -3.45 -3.23
N SER A 85 1.28 -4.20 -2.20
CA SER A 85 2.21 -4.82 -1.26
C SER A 85 3.08 -5.82 -2.03
N VAL A 86 4.39 -5.61 -2.00
CA VAL A 86 5.33 -6.71 -2.21
C VAL A 86 5.41 -7.36 -0.84
N ASP A 87 4.95 -8.61 -0.73
CA ASP A 87 4.99 -9.36 0.53
C ASP A 87 6.40 -9.34 1.12
N LEU A 88 6.49 -8.79 2.34
CA LEU A 88 7.71 -8.77 3.17
C LEU A 88 7.70 -9.90 4.20
N ASP A 89 6.81 -10.89 4.04
CA ASP A 89 6.80 -12.09 4.88
C ASP A 89 8.12 -12.85 4.68
N ASP A 90 8.90 -12.98 5.74
CA ASP A 90 10.17 -13.73 5.78
C ASP A 90 9.96 -15.23 5.44
N SER A 91 8.73 -15.72 5.59
CA SER A 91 8.34 -17.08 5.19
C SER A 91 8.16 -17.24 3.66
N VAL A 92 8.08 -16.12 2.93
CA VAL A 92 7.83 -16.06 1.47
C VAL A 92 8.94 -15.32 0.72
N SER A 93 9.69 -14.42 1.38
CA SER A 93 10.63 -13.48 0.75
C SER A 93 11.98 -13.44 1.46
N THR A 94 12.79 -14.50 1.28
CA THR A 94 14.18 -14.57 1.76
C THR A 94 15.15 -13.74 0.92
N ALA A 95 14.71 -13.16 -0.21
CA ALA A 95 15.55 -12.44 -1.16
C ALA A 95 15.84 -10.97 -0.77
N LEU A 96 15.02 -10.36 0.10
CA LEU A 96 15.16 -8.96 0.52
C LEU A 96 15.90 -8.80 1.87
N ALA A 97 16.20 -9.90 2.55
CA ALA A 97 16.91 -9.92 3.83
C ALA A 97 18.45 -9.86 3.68
N VAL A 98 18.97 -9.82 2.44
CA VAL A 98 20.40 -9.75 2.16
C VAL A 98 20.81 -8.30 1.89
N ASP A 99 21.75 -7.81 2.69
CA ASP A 99 22.35 -6.48 2.55
C ASP A 99 22.87 -6.28 1.10
N GLY A 100 22.29 -5.34 0.36
CA GLY A 100 22.70 -5.00 -1.02
C GLY A 100 21.66 -5.23 -2.13
N VAL A 101 20.52 -5.88 -1.88
CA VAL A 101 19.44 -6.02 -2.88
C VAL A 101 18.55 -4.77 -2.87
N VAL A 102 18.80 -3.83 -3.79
CA VAL A 102 18.09 -2.54 -3.87
C VAL A 102 16.69 -2.66 -4.48
N SER A 103 16.50 -3.55 -5.47
CA SER A 103 15.18 -3.87 -6.05
C SER A 103 15.21 -5.12 -6.92
N ILE A 104 14.07 -5.81 -7.01
CA ILE A 104 13.78 -6.86 -7.99
C ILE A 104 12.54 -6.41 -8.76
N THR A 105 12.64 -6.17 -10.07
CA THR A 105 11.52 -5.74 -10.93
C THR A 105 11.35 -6.72 -12.08
N GLY A 106 10.22 -7.43 -12.11
CA GLY A 106 9.84 -8.30 -13.22
C GLY A 106 8.73 -7.67 -14.06
N SER A 107 8.91 -7.60 -15.38
CA SER A 107 7.84 -7.25 -16.33
C SER A 107 7.52 -8.47 -17.19
N GLY A 108 6.47 -9.21 -16.85
CA GLY A 108 6.09 -10.45 -17.52
C GLY A 108 4.67 -10.90 -17.15
N ALA A 109 4.24 -12.03 -17.71
CA ALA A 109 2.98 -12.65 -17.32
C ALA A 109 3.00 -13.03 -15.83
N ALA A 110 1.85 -12.92 -15.16
CA ALA A 110 1.70 -13.32 -13.77
C ALA A 110 2.10 -14.78 -13.60
N GLY A 111 3.09 -15.04 -12.74
CA GLY A 111 3.66 -16.37 -12.55
C GLY A 111 4.75 -16.35 -11.48
N THR A 112 5.14 -17.54 -11.03
CA THR A 112 6.25 -17.71 -10.09
C THR A 112 7.55 -17.76 -10.88
N TYR A 113 8.46 -16.84 -10.56
CA TYR A 113 9.83 -16.84 -11.09
C TYR A 113 10.78 -17.11 -9.94
N THR A 114 11.64 -18.10 -10.09
CA THR A 114 12.66 -18.44 -9.10
C THR A 114 14.00 -17.88 -9.55
N ILE A 115 14.70 -17.28 -8.61
CA ILE A 115 16.00 -16.67 -8.83
C ILE A 115 16.99 -17.47 -7.99
N THR A 116 17.96 -18.11 -8.63
CA THR A 116 18.96 -18.96 -7.96
C THR A 116 20.37 -18.50 -8.32
N ASP A 117 21.21 -18.30 -7.29
CA ASP A 117 22.65 -18.15 -7.49
C ASP A 117 23.31 -19.54 -7.61
N GLY A 118 23.81 -19.84 -8.80
CA GLY A 118 24.54 -21.07 -9.10
C GLY A 118 26.05 -20.96 -8.85
N GLY A 119 26.52 -19.87 -8.22
CA GLY A 119 27.92 -19.58 -7.94
C GLY A 119 28.65 -18.90 -9.09
N THR A 120 28.64 -19.48 -10.29
CA THR A 120 29.24 -18.84 -11.50
C THR A 120 28.21 -18.09 -12.34
N ASN A 121 26.95 -18.52 -12.28
CA ASN A 121 25.86 -17.97 -13.08
C ASN A 121 24.69 -17.63 -12.17
N PHE A 122 23.96 -16.59 -12.55
CA PHE A 122 22.67 -16.28 -11.96
C PHE A 122 21.58 -16.83 -12.87
N VAL A 123 20.68 -17.64 -12.33
CA VAL A 123 19.62 -18.30 -13.10
C VAL A 123 18.28 -17.74 -12.68
N ILE A 124 17.49 -17.30 -13.67
CA ILE A 124 16.08 -16.94 -13.51
C ILE A 124 15.28 -18.02 -14.22
N ALA A 125 14.45 -18.76 -13.49
CA ALA A 125 13.59 -19.80 -14.04
C ALA A 125 12.11 -19.45 -13.84
N ASP A 126 11.28 -19.68 -14.86
CA ASP A 126 9.83 -19.61 -14.72
C ASP A 126 9.22 -20.94 -14.20
N ALA A 127 7.91 -20.93 -13.93
CA ALA A 127 7.18 -22.10 -13.45
C ALA A 127 7.07 -23.24 -14.50
N ASP A 128 7.29 -22.93 -15.78
CA ASP A 128 7.24 -23.87 -16.90
C ASP A 128 8.62 -24.49 -17.19
N GLY A 129 9.66 -24.12 -16.43
CA GLY A 129 11.03 -24.62 -16.54
C GLY A 129 11.87 -23.93 -17.62
N ASN A 130 11.44 -22.78 -18.15
CA ASN A 130 12.28 -21.98 -19.02
C ASN A 130 13.27 -21.17 -18.18
N GLU A 131 14.54 -21.23 -18.57
CA GLU A 131 15.63 -20.60 -17.84
C GLU A 131 16.28 -19.48 -18.65
N VAL A 132 16.49 -18.35 -18.00
CA VAL A 132 17.39 -17.30 -18.45
C VAL A 132 18.64 -17.37 -17.58
N ILE A 133 19.75 -17.77 -18.18
CA ILE A 133 21.05 -17.89 -17.53
C ILE A 133 21.82 -16.60 -17.81
N ILE A 134 22.01 -15.78 -16.79
CA ILE A 134 22.91 -14.63 -16.84
C ILE A 134 24.28 -15.17 -16.43
N ALA A 135 25.13 -15.43 -17.43
CA ALA A 135 26.52 -15.82 -17.18
C ALA A 135 27.22 -14.67 -16.43
N GLY A 136 27.75 -14.97 -15.24
CA GLY A 136 28.56 -14.01 -14.51
C GLY A 136 29.79 -13.68 -15.33
N GLY A 137 29.90 -12.44 -15.80
CA GLY A 137 31.21 -11.92 -16.18
C GLY A 137 32.10 -11.99 -14.95
N THR A 138 33.26 -12.64 -15.04
CA THR A 138 34.30 -12.54 -14.01
C THR A 138 34.65 -11.05 -13.89
N ASN A 139 34.21 -10.40 -12.82
CA ASN A 139 34.68 -9.07 -12.46
C ASN A 139 36.15 -9.20 -12.08
N GLY A 140 37.03 -8.76 -12.97
CA GLY A 140 38.39 -8.33 -12.65
C GLY A 140 38.38 -6.86 -12.28
#